data_AF-A0A1I1FT03-F1
#
_entry.id   AF-A0A1I1FT03-F1
#
_cell.length_a   1.000
_cell.length_b   1.000
_cell.length_c   1.000
_cell.angle_alpha   90.00
_cell.angle_beta   90.00
_cell.angle_gamma   90.00
#
_symmetry.space_group_name_H-M   'P 1'
#
loop_
_entity.id
_entity.type
_entity.pdbx_description
1 polymer ?
#
loop_
_entity_poly.entity_id
_entity_poly.type
_entity_poly.pdbx_seq_one_letter_code
_entity_poly.pdbx_strand_id
1 'polypeptide(L)'
;MNKREFIVQDLLSKIYQQDFKDEKLPNQRELAERYQVSRYTIQEAIKRLEEIGIIKTVQGSGMYVQNHYQTSPLVFNTLTRTPYERIASRVLYLDKRKATPEEKQIFQLSESEDIWTFERVRIVDFKIEQIEKSKLPVSLFPDLSKKILEGSIQDYVQSCGYEISHFITSYSPALLTKSQSELLMARKNTPAMKIENRCLLKDGRVYEYSELIAIDYACTYVTPFNKESHQSRKNT
;
A
#
# COMPACT_ATOMS: atom_id res chain seq x y z
N MET A 1 0.97 20.98 -5.95
CA MET A 1 1.13 20.02 -4.85
C MET A 1 0.22 20.41 -3.70
N ASN A 2 -0.50 19.47 -3.07
CA ASN A 2 -1.31 19.75 -1.89
C ASN A 2 -0.40 20.28 -0.77
N LYS A 3 -0.78 21.38 -0.08
CA LYS A 3 0.03 21.97 1.00
C LYS A 3 0.41 20.96 2.08
N ARG A 4 -0.49 20.01 2.40
CA ARG A 4 -0.22 18.91 3.36
C ARG A 4 0.92 18.02 2.90
N GLU A 5 0.91 17.64 1.62
CA GLU A 5 1.94 16.77 1.03
C GLU A 5 3.30 17.45 1.04
N PHE A 6 3.34 18.73 0.70
CA PHE A 6 4.56 19.53 0.78
C PHE A 6 5.12 19.56 2.21
N ILE A 7 4.28 19.78 3.22
CA ILE A 7 4.74 19.84 4.62
C ILE A 7 5.30 18.48 5.06
N VAL A 8 4.66 17.37 4.68
CA VAL A 8 5.16 16.01 4.98
C VAL A 8 6.55 15.80 4.35
N GLN A 9 6.69 16.10 3.06
CA GLN A 9 7.97 15.94 2.35
C GLN A 9 9.07 16.85 2.88
N ASP A 10 8.75 18.10 3.19
CA ASP A 10 9.70 19.07 3.72
C ASP A 10 10.16 18.70 5.13
N LEU A 11 9.24 18.28 6.01
CA LEU A 11 9.59 17.78 7.33
C LEU A 11 10.44 16.51 7.26
N LEU A 12 10.09 15.55 6.39
CA LEU A 12 10.93 14.37 6.14
C LEU A 12 12.34 14.79 5.72
N SER A 13 12.46 15.68 4.74
CA SER A 13 13.73 16.18 4.25
C SER A 13 14.58 16.80 5.38
N LYS A 14 13.97 17.63 6.23
CA LYS A 14 14.62 18.27 7.39
C LYS A 14 15.06 17.27 8.46
N ILE A 15 14.28 16.20 8.68
CA ILE A 15 14.67 15.11 9.57
C ILE A 15 15.96 14.44 9.05
N TYR A 16 16.04 14.14 7.75
CA TYR A 16 17.24 13.55 7.15
C TYR A 16 18.44 14.51 7.10
N GLN A 17 18.19 15.82 7.04
CA GLN A 17 19.23 16.85 7.14
C GLN A 17 19.75 17.04 8.59
N GLN A 18 19.14 16.38 9.58
CA GLN A 18 19.43 16.57 11.01
C GLN A 18 19.19 18.00 11.49
N ASP A 19 18.21 18.70 10.89
CA ASP A 19 17.88 20.09 11.21
C ASP A 19 17.20 20.28 12.59
N PHE A 20 16.87 19.18 13.28
CA PHE A 20 16.17 19.20 14.56
C PHE A 20 17.11 18.83 15.70
N LYS A 21 17.42 19.81 16.55
CA LYS A 21 18.20 19.61 17.76
C LYS A 21 17.49 18.62 18.70
N ASP A 22 18.24 17.70 19.29
CA ASP A 22 17.74 16.67 20.21
C ASP A 22 16.62 15.81 19.61
N GLU A 23 16.60 15.66 18.26
CA GLU A 23 15.57 14.93 17.52
C GLU A 23 14.14 15.45 17.77
N LYS A 24 14.00 16.71 18.24
CA LYS A 24 12.71 17.29 18.63
C LYS A 24 12.20 18.30 17.60
N LEU A 25 11.02 18.05 17.07
CA LEU A 25 10.36 18.97 16.13
C LEU A 25 9.76 20.18 16.88
N PRO A 26 9.69 21.37 16.23
CA PRO A 26 8.91 22.51 16.70
C PRO A 26 7.46 22.08 16.96
N ASN A 27 6.78 22.70 17.92
CA ASN A 27 5.40 22.31 18.21
C ASN A 27 4.45 22.67 17.05
N GLN A 28 3.25 22.08 17.03
CA GLN A 28 2.30 22.26 15.93
C GLN A 28 1.92 23.73 15.68
N ARG A 29 1.94 24.59 16.72
CA ARG A 29 1.65 26.03 16.59
C ARG A 29 2.78 26.74 15.84
N GLU A 30 4.02 26.49 16.25
CA GLU A 30 5.21 27.04 15.58
C GLU A 30 5.30 26.58 14.12
N LEU A 31 5.02 25.30 13.85
CA LEU A 31 4.98 24.80 12.48
C LEU A 31 3.86 25.48 11.67
N ALA A 32 2.67 25.70 12.26
CA ALA A 32 1.57 26.36 11.57
C ALA A 32 1.92 27.81 11.19
N GLU A 33 2.61 28.54 12.07
CA GLU A 33 3.14 29.87 11.81
C GLU A 33 4.21 29.84 10.70
N ARG A 34 5.20 28.94 10.80
CA ARG A 34 6.29 28.81 9.81
C ARG A 34 5.79 28.49 8.41
N TYR A 35 4.82 27.60 8.29
CA TYR A 35 4.25 27.21 6.99
C TYR A 35 3.09 28.09 6.54
N GLN A 36 2.64 29.04 7.38
CA GLN A 36 1.47 29.90 7.12
C GLN A 36 0.22 29.10 6.76
N VAL A 37 -0.09 28.10 7.58
CA VAL A 37 -1.26 27.21 7.42
C VAL A 37 -2.05 27.09 8.71
N SER A 38 -3.26 26.52 8.62
CA SER A 38 -4.03 26.21 9.83
C SER A 38 -3.35 25.12 10.65
N ARG A 39 -3.55 25.15 11.97
CA ARG A 39 -3.07 24.09 12.87
C ARG A 39 -3.60 22.71 12.47
N TYR A 40 -4.82 22.62 11.96
CA TYR A 40 -5.39 21.39 11.43
C TYR A 40 -4.54 20.80 10.29
N THR A 41 -4.02 21.65 9.39
CA THR A 41 -3.16 21.22 8.28
C THR A 41 -1.85 20.59 8.80
N ILE A 42 -1.25 21.18 9.83
CA ILE A 42 -0.06 20.62 10.49
C ILE A 42 -0.40 19.33 11.21
N GLN A 43 -1.50 19.30 11.95
CA GLN A 43 -1.93 18.11 12.68
C GLN A 43 -2.09 16.90 11.74
N GLU A 44 -2.70 17.11 10.57
CA GLU A 44 -2.81 16.07 9.54
C GLU A 44 -1.44 15.64 8.98
N ALA A 45 -0.52 16.57 8.77
CA ALA A 45 0.84 16.24 8.30
C ALA A 45 1.63 15.45 9.35
N ILE A 46 1.58 15.87 10.62
CA ILE A 46 2.21 15.17 11.76
C ILE A 46 1.62 13.77 11.92
N LYS A 47 0.29 13.64 11.87
CA LYS A 47 -0.38 12.34 11.95
C LYS A 47 0.13 11.37 10.88
N ARG A 48 0.32 11.85 9.65
CA ARG A 48 0.91 11.03 8.58
C ARG A 48 2.33 10.57 8.89
N LEU A 49 3.17 11.46 9.42
CA LEU A 49 4.54 11.11 9.83
C LEU A 49 4.57 10.10 10.99
N GLU A 50 3.59 10.14 11.88
CA GLU A 50 3.40 9.15 12.96
C GLU A 50 2.93 7.80 12.42
N GLU A 51 1.95 7.80 11.52
CA GLU A 51 1.41 6.58 10.88
C GLU A 51 2.50 5.78 10.16
N ILE A 52 3.53 6.46 9.65
CA ILE A 52 4.66 5.85 8.94
C ILE A 52 5.89 5.63 9.83
N GLY A 53 5.77 5.89 11.13
CA GLY A 53 6.79 5.61 12.14
C GLY A 53 8.01 6.55 12.13
N ILE A 54 7.94 7.69 11.44
CA ILE A 54 9.04 8.66 11.34
C ILE A 54 9.15 9.51 12.61
N ILE A 55 8.01 9.87 13.20
CA ILE A 55 7.95 10.64 14.44
C ILE A 55 7.02 9.98 15.47
N LYS A 56 7.14 10.42 16.71
CA LYS A 56 6.26 10.06 17.83
C LYS A 56 5.89 11.31 18.61
N THR A 57 4.59 11.55 18.78
CA THR A 57 4.10 12.58 19.70
C THR A 57 3.98 12.01 21.10
N VAL A 58 4.57 12.73 22.07
CA VAL A 58 4.42 12.45 23.50
C VAL A 58 3.58 13.57 24.10
N GLN A 59 2.39 13.23 24.59
CA GLN A 59 1.45 14.19 25.16
C GLN A 59 2.14 15.04 26.25
N GLY A 60 2.03 16.36 26.15
CA GLY A 60 2.63 17.31 27.08
C GLY A 60 4.15 17.53 26.93
N SER A 61 4.85 16.69 26.16
CA SER A 61 6.31 16.76 26.02
C SER A 61 6.75 17.30 24.65
N GLY A 62 6.17 16.83 23.55
CA GLY A 62 6.48 17.29 22.20
C GLY A 62 6.44 16.19 21.14
N MET A 63 7.04 16.47 19.98
CA MET A 63 7.11 15.56 18.84
C MET A 63 8.57 15.21 18.57
N TYR A 64 8.89 13.91 18.52
CA TYR A 64 10.26 13.40 18.48
C TYR A 64 10.47 12.51 17.26
N VAL A 65 11.61 12.61 16.59
CA VAL A 65 12.03 11.70 15.52
C VAL A 65 12.28 10.30 16.10
N GLN A 66 11.93 9.26 15.35
CA GLN A 66 12.16 7.87 15.74
C GLN A 66 13.41 7.31 15.06
N ASN A 67 14.44 6.88 15.80
CA ASN A 67 15.67 6.34 15.19
C ASN A 67 15.53 5.02 14.40
N HIS A 68 14.34 4.43 14.34
CA HIS A 68 14.06 3.14 13.68
C HIS A 68 13.27 3.24 12.37
N TYR A 69 13.12 4.42 11.76
CA TYR A 69 12.40 4.57 10.47
C TYR A 69 13.09 3.91 9.26
N GLN A 70 14.17 3.15 9.48
CA GLN A 70 15.00 2.55 8.43
C GLN A 70 14.56 1.15 7.99
N THR A 71 13.48 0.58 8.55
CA THR A 71 13.10 -0.82 8.27
C THR A 71 12.41 -1.04 6.94
N SER A 72 11.78 -0.01 6.35
CA SER A 72 11.12 -0.10 5.04
C SER A 72 11.44 1.12 4.17
N PRO A 73 11.90 0.94 2.92
CA PRO A 73 12.08 2.05 1.99
C PRO A 73 10.78 2.75 1.58
N LEU A 74 9.64 2.05 1.65
CA LEU A 74 8.33 2.63 1.41
C LEU A 74 7.87 3.32 2.70
N VAL A 75 7.95 4.65 2.72
CA VAL A 75 7.58 5.46 3.88
C VAL A 75 6.18 6.02 3.77
N PHE A 76 5.51 5.97 2.61
CA PHE A 76 4.10 6.37 2.50
C PHE A 76 3.42 5.67 1.34
N ASN A 77 2.19 5.19 1.55
CA ASN A 77 1.34 4.62 0.52
C ASN A 77 -0.14 4.93 0.82
N THR A 78 -0.85 5.52 -0.15
CA THR A 78 -2.30 5.81 -0.01
C THR A 78 -3.12 4.56 0.30
N LEU A 79 -2.73 3.37 -0.18
CA LEU A 79 -3.48 2.12 0.04
C LEU A 79 -3.53 1.67 1.50
N THR A 80 -2.49 1.98 2.27
CA THR A 80 -2.34 1.52 3.65
C THR A 80 -2.60 2.63 4.67
N ARG A 81 -2.90 3.86 4.23
CA ARG A 81 -3.19 4.99 5.16
C ARG A 81 -4.53 4.83 5.87
N THR A 82 -5.50 4.20 5.22
CA THR A 82 -6.86 4.13 5.74
C THR A 82 -6.97 2.89 6.63
N PRO A 83 -7.41 3.04 7.89
CA PRO A 83 -7.66 1.89 8.75
C PRO A 83 -8.65 0.91 8.10
N TYR A 84 -8.42 -0.39 8.27
CA TYR A 84 -9.27 -1.44 7.68
C TYR A 84 -10.76 -1.27 8.01
N GLU A 85 -11.10 -0.75 9.20
CA GLU A 85 -12.48 -0.45 9.63
C GLU A 85 -13.21 0.56 8.74
N ARG A 86 -12.47 1.39 8.00
CA ARG A 86 -13.00 2.39 7.06
C ARG A 86 -12.92 1.94 5.61
N ILE A 87 -12.51 0.70 5.39
CA ILE A 87 -12.44 0.06 4.08
C ILE A 87 -13.54 -0.98 4.02
N ALA A 88 -14.50 -0.78 3.13
CA ALA A 88 -15.48 -1.81 2.79
C ALA A 88 -15.13 -2.41 1.42
N SER A 89 -15.41 -3.68 1.23
CA SER A 89 -15.24 -4.34 -0.06
C SER A 89 -16.57 -4.88 -0.57
N ARG A 90 -16.75 -4.86 -1.89
CA ARG A 90 -17.88 -5.52 -2.55
C ARG A 90 -17.36 -6.44 -3.65
N VAL A 91 -17.59 -7.73 -3.48
CA VAL A 91 -17.18 -8.76 -4.45
C VAL A 91 -18.10 -8.69 -5.67
N LEU A 92 -17.51 -8.48 -6.85
CA LEU A 92 -18.21 -8.46 -8.13
C LEU A 92 -18.44 -9.88 -8.64
N TYR A 93 -17.39 -10.70 -8.61
CA TYR A 93 -17.49 -12.13 -8.89
C TYR A 93 -16.47 -12.93 -8.08
N LEU A 94 -16.78 -14.21 -7.90
CA LEU A 94 -15.90 -15.24 -7.39
C LEU A 94 -16.17 -16.48 -8.23
N ASP A 95 -15.12 -17.05 -8.81
CA ASP A 95 -15.18 -18.23 -9.65
C ASP A 95 -14.11 -19.24 -9.27
N LYS A 96 -14.42 -20.53 -9.49
CA LYS A 96 -13.49 -21.65 -9.35
C LYS A 96 -13.27 -22.28 -10.70
N ARG A 97 -12.02 -22.32 -11.16
CA ARG A 97 -11.67 -22.95 -12.44
C ARG A 97 -10.33 -23.64 -12.38
N LYS A 98 -9.99 -24.41 -13.43
CA LYS A 98 -8.66 -24.97 -13.59
C LYS A 98 -7.61 -23.87 -13.78
N ALA A 99 -6.44 -24.08 -13.18
CA ALA A 99 -5.30 -23.17 -13.33
C ALA A 99 -4.78 -23.17 -14.78
N THR A 100 -4.45 -21.98 -15.30
CA THR A 100 -3.75 -21.84 -16.58
C THR A 100 -2.28 -22.27 -16.44
N PRO A 101 -1.55 -22.53 -17.54
CA PRO A 101 -0.11 -22.84 -17.47
C PRO A 101 0.71 -21.77 -16.75
N GLU A 102 0.40 -20.50 -16.95
CA GLU A 102 1.05 -19.39 -16.26
C GLU A 102 0.76 -19.41 -14.75
N GLU A 103 -0.48 -19.67 -14.36
CA GLU A 103 -0.86 -19.77 -12.95
C GLU A 103 -0.19 -20.98 -12.27
N LYS A 104 -0.10 -22.11 -12.97
CA LYS A 104 0.65 -23.28 -12.48
C LYS A 104 2.12 -22.91 -12.20
N GLN A 105 2.74 -22.09 -13.05
CA GLN A 105 4.11 -21.61 -12.81
C GLN A 105 4.19 -20.64 -11.63
N ILE A 106 3.26 -19.68 -11.53
CA ILE A 106 3.25 -18.68 -10.43
C ILE A 106 3.08 -19.38 -9.07
N PHE A 107 2.12 -20.30 -8.98
CA PHE A 107 1.72 -20.95 -7.72
C PHE A 107 2.41 -22.30 -7.49
N GLN A 108 3.26 -22.75 -8.43
CA GLN A 108 3.94 -24.05 -8.41
C GLN A 108 2.95 -25.23 -8.28
N LEU A 109 1.86 -25.18 -9.03
CA LEU A 109 0.77 -26.15 -8.97
C LEU A 109 0.99 -27.33 -9.93
N SER A 110 0.40 -28.46 -9.57
CA SER A 110 0.34 -29.67 -10.38
C SER A 110 -0.70 -29.56 -11.53
N GLU A 111 -0.66 -30.52 -12.47
CA GLU A 111 -1.35 -30.46 -13.75
C GLU A 111 -2.91 -30.36 -13.69
N SER A 112 -3.55 -30.49 -12.53
CA SER A 112 -5.01 -30.51 -12.40
C SER A 112 -5.59 -29.70 -11.25
N GLU A 113 -4.82 -28.78 -10.67
CA GLU A 113 -5.30 -27.97 -9.54
C GLU A 113 -6.24 -26.84 -9.97
N ASP A 114 -7.21 -26.57 -9.08
CA ASP A 114 -8.15 -25.48 -9.23
C ASP A 114 -7.58 -24.20 -8.62
N ILE A 115 -8.00 -23.06 -9.18
CA ILE A 115 -7.70 -21.73 -8.70
C ILE A 115 -9.00 -20.98 -8.42
N TRP A 116 -9.01 -20.24 -7.33
CA TRP A 116 -9.98 -19.18 -7.10
C TRP A 116 -9.59 -17.97 -7.91
N THR A 117 -10.54 -17.36 -8.62
CA THR A 117 -10.38 -16.04 -9.21
C THR A 117 -11.54 -15.17 -8.71
N PHE A 118 -11.23 -13.97 -8.22
CA PHE A 118 -12.26 -13.01 -7.85
C PHE A 118 -11.94 -11.61 -8.33
N GLU A 119 -12.98 -10.80 -8.46
CA GLU A 119 -12.86 -9.36 -8.62
C GLU A 119 -13.71 -8.67 -7.56
N ARG A 120 -13.15 -7.65 -6.92
CA ARG A 120 -13.87 -6.80 -5.96
C ARG A 120 -13.55 -5.34 -6.20
N VAL A 121 -14.44 -4.49 -5.72
CA VAL A 121 -14.16 -3.07 -5.56
C VAL A 121 -13.94 -2.76 -4.09
N ARG A 122 -12.99 -1.87 -3.79
CA ARG A 122 -12.80 -1.33 -2.44
C ARG A 122 -13.33 0.08 -2.34
N ILE A 123 -14.06 0.31 -1.25
CA ILE A 123 -14.73 1.54 -0.89
C ILE A 123 -13.98 2.13 0.30
N VAL A 124 -13.40 3.30 0.09
CA VAL A 124 -12.62 4.05 1.08
C VAL A 124 -13.35 5.37 1.30
N ASP A 125 -13.74 5.67 2.55
CA ASP A 125 -14.48 6.89 2.89
C ASP A 125 -15.68 7.16 1.94
N PHE A 126 -16.50 6.12 1.72
CA PHE A 126 -17.69 6.12 0.84
C PHE A 126 -17.44 6.30 -0.66
N LYS A 127 -16.17 6.29 -1.11
CA LYS A 127 -15.80 6.36 -2.53
C LYS A 127 -15.18 5.04 -2.99
N ILE A 128 -15.55 4.57 -4.18
CA ILE A 128 -14.89 3.42 -4.78
C ILE A 128 -13.52 3.89 -5.32
N GLU A 129 -12.43 3.41 -4.72
CA GLU A 129 -11.07 3.87 -5.06
C GLU A 129 -10.24 2.80 -5.78
N GLN A 130 -10.61 1.52 -5.65
CA GLN A 130 -9.79 0.42 -6.13
C GLN A 130 -10.65 -0.67 -6.76
N ILE A 131 -10.15 -1.24 -7.85
CA ILE A 131 -10.60 -2.52 -8.41
C ILE A 131 -9.47 -3.51 -8.18
N GLU A 132 -9.78 -4.65 -7.59
CA GLU A 132 -8.82 -5.71 -7.31
C GLU A 132 -9.28 -6.98 -8.00
N LYS A 133 -8.36 -7.60 -8.75
CA LYS A 133 -8.51 -8.93 -9.33
C LYS A 133 -7.44 -9.82 -8.73
N SER A 134 -7.85 -10.83 -7.99
CA SER A 134 -6.89 -11.72 -7.33
C SER A 134 -7.17 -13.18 -7.64
N LYS A 135 -6.09 -13.96 -7.51
CA LYS A 135 -6.06 -15.38 -7.77
C LYS A 135 -5.39 -16.10 -6.60
N LEU A 136 -5.98 -17.20 -6.15
CA LEU A 136 -5.49 -17.99 -5.01
C LEU A 136 -5.64 -19.49 -5.29
N PRO A 137 -4.66 -20.34 -4.90
CA PRO A 137 -4.81 -21.79 -5.03
C PRO A 137 -5.95 -22.33 -4.17
N VAL A 138 -6.84 -23.14 -4.75
CA VAL A 138 -7.94 -23.78 -4.00
C VAL A 138 -7.40 -24.78 -2.97
N SER A 139 -6.26 -25.42 -3.26
CA SER A 139 -5.61 -26.36 -2.35
C SER A 139 -5.13 -25.72 -1.05
N LEU A 140 -4.84 -24.42 -1.05
CA LEU A 140 -4.48 -23.68 0.17
C LEU A 140 -5.71 -23.15 0.91
N PHE A 141 -6.76 -22.78 0.18
CA PHE A 141 -7.93 -22.04 0.69
C PHE A 141 -9.24 -22.67 0.20
N PRO A 142 -9.57 -23.91 0.59
CA PRO A 142 -10.71 -24.64 0.03
C PRO A 142 -12.07 -24.04 0.40
N ASP A 143 -12.14 -23.27 1.49
CA ASP A 143 -13.36 -22.66 2.05
C ASP A 143 -13.53 -21.19 1.67
N LEU A 144 -12.72 -20.67 0.74
CA LEU A 144 -12.80 -19.28 0.30
C LEU A 144 -14.22 -18.95 -0.20
N SER A 145 -14.78 -17.86 0.33
CA SER A 145 -16.15 -17.44 0.05
C SER A 145 -16.25 -15.93 -0.13
N LYS A 146 -17.34 -15.46 -0.74
CA LYS A 146 -17.58 -14.01 -0.91
C LYS A 146 -17.50 -13.25 0.42
N LYS A 147 -18.02 -13.83 1.50
CA LYS A 147 -17.97 -13.21 2.85
C LYS A 147 -16.55 -13.01 3.35
N ILE A 148 -15.66 -13.96 3.11
CA ILE A 148 -14.23 -13.85 3.46
C ILE A 148 -13.58 -12.76 2.60
N LEU A 149 -13.89 -12.73 1.31
CA LEU A 149 -13.36 -11.76 0.35
C LEU A 149 -13.86 -10.32 0.57
N GLU A 150 -14.87 -10.11 1.40
CA GLU A 150 -15.28 -8.77 1.84
C GLU A 150 -14.36 -8.21 2.95
N GLY A 151 -13.58 -9.08 3.61
CA GLY A 151 -12.61 -8.71 4.64
C GLY A 151 -11.15 -8.64 4.16
N SER A 152 -10.23 -8.74 5.14
CA SER A 152 -8.78 -8.79 4.93
C SER A 152 -8.34 -10.18 4.48
N ILE A 153 -7.73 -10.28 3.30
CA ILE A 153 -7.16 -11.54 2.79
C ILE A 153 -5.99 -11.97 3.67
N GLN A 154 -5.20 -11.01 4.15
CA GLN A 154 -4.06 -11.27 5.03
C GLN A 154 -4.52 -11.90 6.34
N ASP A 155 -5.57 -11.37 6.96
CA ASP A 155 -6.10 -11.90 8.22
C ASP A 155 -6.67 -13.31 8.02
N TYR A 156 -7.37 -13.54 6.89
CA TYR A 156 -7.87 -14.87 6.53
C TYR A 156 -6.72 -15.87 6.36
N VAL A 157 -5.68 -15.52 5.59
CA VAL A 157 -4.50 -16.39 5.37
C VAL A 157 -3.82 -16.74 6.68
N GLN A 158 -3.66 -15.77 7.58
CA GLN A 158 -3.13 -16.01 8.93
C GLN A 158 -4.06 -16.89 9.78
N SER A 159 -5.38 -16.69 9.67
CA SER A 159 -6.36 -17.52 10.39
C SER A 159 -6.38 -18.98 9.92
N CYS A 160 -5.95 -19.25 8.67
CA CYS A 160 -5.73 -20.60 8.15
C CYS A 160 -4.42 -21.23 8.67
N GLY A 161 -3.65 -20.53 9.50
CA GLY A 161 -2.39 -21.00 10.09
C GLY A 161 -1.15 -20.75 9.21
N TYR A 162 -1.26 -19.97 8.14
CA TYR A 162 -0.12 -19.64 7.29
C TYR A 162 0.58 -18.35 7.74
N GLU A 163 1.91 -18.38 7.79
CA GLU A 163 2.72 -17.19 8.06
C GLU A 163 3.07 -16.47 6.74
N ILE A 164 2.66 -15.21 6.62
CA ILE A 164 3.02 -14.34 5.49
C ILE A 164 4.46 -13.85 5.65
N SER A 165 5.24 -13.92 4.58
CA SER A 165 6.68 -13.66 4.57
C SER A 165 7.00 -12.34 3.88
N HIS A 166 6.71 -12.25 2.58
CA HIS A 166 7.10 -11.11 1.76
C HIS A 166 6.04 -10.79 0.71
N PHE A 167 6.05 -9.55 0.22
CA PHE A 167 5.31 -9.12 -0.95
C PHE A 167 6.29 -8.67 -2.03
N ILE A 168 6.15 -9.21 -3.24
CA ILE A 168 6.83 -8.67 -4.42
C ILE A 168 5.81 -7.80 -5.14
N THR A 169 5.99 -6.48 -5.05
CA THR A 169 5.05 -5.50 -5.59
C THR A 169 5.67 -4.71 -6.74
N SER A 170 4.96 -4.65 -7.86
CA SER A 170 5.31 -3.83 -9.02
C SER A 170 4.26 -2.75 -9.25
N TYR A 171 4.72 -1.53 -9.55
CA TYR A 171 3.87 -0.38 -9.82
C TYR A 171 4.07 0.07 -11.26
N SER A 172 2.98 0.33 -11.99
CA SER A 172 3.02 0.88 -13.33
C SER A 172 1.89 1.90 -13.57
N PRO A 173 2.15 2.98 -14.31
CA PRO A 173 1.11 3.95 -14.64
C PRO A 173 0.08 3.31 -15.57
N ALA A 174 -1.20 3.65 -15.36
CA ALA A 174 -2.29 3.18 -16.20
C ALA A 174 -3.32 4.29 -16.44
N LEU A 175 -4.13 4.11 -17.48
CA LEU A 175 -5.32 4.91 -17.74
C LEU A 175 -6.55 4.02 -17.59
N LEU A 176 -7.60 4.53 -16.94
CA LEU A 176 -8.83 3.77 -16.79
C LEU A 176 -9.43 3.39 -18.14
N THR A 177 -9.72 2.10 -18.31
CA THR A 177 -10.57 1.61 -19.39
C THR A 177 -12.02 2.05 -19.18
N LYS A 178 -12.88 1.85 -20.19
CA LYS A 178 -14.30 2.17 -20.08
C LYS A 178 -14.97 1.43 -18.92
N SER A 179 -14.80 0.11 -18.84
CA SER A 179 -15.39 -0.71 -17.76
C SER A 179 -14.87 -0.33 -16.38
N GLN A 180 -13.58 -0.06 -16.25
CA GLN A 180 -13.00 0.40 -14.98
C GLN A 180 -13.54 1.77 -14.56
N SER A 181 -13.68 2.70 -15.53
CA SER A 181 -14.23 4.04 -15.25
C SER A 181 -15.68 4.00 -14.77
N GLU A 182 -16.49 3.08 -15.30
CA GLU A 182 -17.87 2.85 -14.85
C GLU A 182 -17.91 2.29 -13.42
N LEU A 183 -17.06 1.30 -13.11
CA LEU A 183 -16.97 0.71 -11.76
C LEU A 183 -16.47 1.71 -10.71
N LEU A 184 -15.51 2.57 -11.07
CA LEU A 184 -14.91 3.57 -10.16
C LEU A 184 -15.69 4.89 -10.13
N MET A 185 -16.79 5.01 -10.89
CA MET A 185 -17.55 6.27 -11.03
C MET A 185 -16.65 7.46 -11.43
N ALA A 186 -15.70 7.19 -12.32
CA ALA A 186 -14.67 8.12 -12.77
C ALA A 186 -14.78 8.38 -14.29
N ARG A 187 -13.98 9.31 -14.80
CA ARG A 187 -13.92 9.55 -16.25
C ARG A 187 -13.05 8.48 -16.91
N LYS A 188 -13.38 8.12 -18.15
CA LYS A 188 -12.49 7.32 -19.00
C LYS A 188 -11.14 8.03 -19.12
N ASN A 189 -10.06 7.26 -19.15
CA ASN A 189 -8.68 7.77 -19.19
C ASN A 189 -8.29 8.61 -17.95
N THR A 190 -9.01 8.53 -16.84
CA THR A 190 -8.49 9.03 -15.56
C THR A 190 -7.16 8.31 -15.26
N PRO A 191 -6.10 9.04 -14.86
CA PRO A 191 -4.86 8.42 -14.42
C PRO A 191 -5.09 7.50 -13.22
N ALA A 192 -4.50 6.31 -13.28
CA ALA A 192 -4.55 5.32 -12.23
C ALA A 192 -3.17 4.67 -12.06
N MET A 193 -2.97 4.00 -10.93
CA MET A 193 -1.82 3.14 -10.72
C MET A 193 -2.26 1.69 -10.86
N LYS A 194 -1.57 0.94 -11.72
CA LYS A 194 -1.65 -0.51 -11.76
C LYS A 194 -0.63 -1.09 -10.79
N ILE A 195 -1.08 -1.95 -9.90
CA ILE A 195 -0.28 -2.52 -8.81
C ILE A 195 -0.42 -4.03 -8.87
N GLU A 196 0.70 -4.71 -9.07
CA GLU A 196 0.73 -6.17 -9.15
C GLU A 196 1.48 -6.70 -7.93
N ASN A 197 0.89 -7.65 -7.21
CA ASN A 197 1.51 -8.28 -6.06
C ASN A 197 1.64 -9.79 -6.28
N ARG A 198 2.79 -10.33 -5.89
CA ARG A 198 2.96 -11.74 -5.52
C ARG A 198 3.16 -11.81 -4.02
N CYS A 199 2.26 -12.51 -3.33
CA CYS A 199 2.26 -12.62 -1.88
C CYS A 199 2.85 -13.99 -1.47
N LEU A 200 3.94 -13.98 -0.71
CA LEU A 200 4.70 -15.17 -0.35
C LEU A 200 4.47 -15.57 1.10
N LEU A 201 4.36 -16.87 1.32
CA LEU A 201 4.40 -17.50 2.64
C LEU A 201 5.83 -17.77 3.09
N LYS A 202 6.00 -18.03 4.39
CA LYS A 202 7.30 -18.33 5.00
C LYS A 202 7.96 -19.60 4.48
N ASP A 203 7.16 -20.55 4.01
CA ASP A 203 7.63 -21.76 3.34
C ASP A 203 7.98 -21.56 1.86
N GLY A 204 7.90 -20.32 1.35
CA GLY A 204 8.27 -19.95 0.00
C GLY A 204 7.16 -20.08 -1.04
N ARG A 205 5.99 -20.62 -0.68
CA ARG A 205 4.84 -20.71 -1.60
C ARG A 205 4.24 -19.34 -1.87
N VAL A 206 3.79 -19.11 -3.10
CA VAL A 206 2.93 -17.96 -3.43
C VAL A 206 1.50 -18.35 -3.05
N TYR A 207 0.84 -17.55 -2.21
CA TYR A 207 -0.55 -17.82 -1.80
C TYR A 207 -1.57 -16.96 -2.57
N GLU A 208 -1.12 -15.82 -3.09
CA GLU A 208 -1.95 -14.88 -3.85
C GLU A 208 -1.12 -14.20 -4.93
N TYR A 209 -1.74 -14.05 -6.10
CA TYR A 209 -1.33 -13.08 -7.11
C TYR A 209 -2.48 -12.13 -7.38
N SER A 210 -2.23 -10.83 -7.25
CA SER A 210 -3.26 -9.80 -7.36
C SER A 210 -2.85 -8.71 -8.36
N GLU A 211 -3.81 -8.25 -9.15
CA GLU A 211 -3.72 -7.04 -9.96
C GLU A 211 -4.74 -6.01 -9.44
N LEU A 212 -4.27 -4.84 -9.07
CA LEU A 212 -5.09 -3.74 -8.57
C LEU A 212 -4.99 -2.54 -9.51
N ILE A 213 -6.12 -1.86 -9.69
CA ILE A 213 -6.20 -0.54 -10.31
C ILE A 213 -6.69 0.43 -9.25
N ALA A 214 -5.84 1.38 -8.88
CA ALA A 214 -6.14 2.38 -7.87
C ALA A 214 -6.13 3.80 -8.47
N ILE A 215 -7.19 4.57 -8.24
CA ILE A 215 -7.21 6.01 -8.51
C ILE A 215 -6.70 6.79 -7.30
N ASP A 216 -6.30 8.04 -7.53
CA ASP A 216 -5.79 8.94 -6.48
C ASP A 216 -4.63 8.34 -5.66
N TYR A 217 -3.84 7.46 -6.29
CA TYR A 217 -2.72 6.77 -5.69
C TYR A 217 -1.48 7.67 -5.59
N ALA A 218 -0.82 7.64 -4.44
CA ALA A 218 0.48 8.25 -4.20
C ALA A 218 1.33 7.35 -3.30
N CYS A 219 2.63 7.35 -3.55
CA CYS A 219 3.60 6.70 -2.69
C CYS A 219 4.88 7.53 -2.57
N THR A 220 5.52 7.46 -1.42
CA THR A 220 6.83 8.09 -1.17
C THR A 220 7.79 7.03 -0.70
N TYR A 221 8.95 6.96 -1.36
CA TYR A 221 10.06 6.12 -0.96
C TYR A 221 11.18 6.98 -0.40
N VAL A 222 11.82 6.49 0.65
CA VAL A 222 13.13 6.97 1.07
C VAL A 222 14.08 5.80 0.97
N THR A 223 15.06 5.93 0.08
CA THR A 223 16.07 4.89 -0.17
C THR A 223 17.46 5.50 0.01
N PRO A 224 18.41 4.76 0.60
CA PRO A 224 19.80 5.18 0.60
C PRO A 224 20.33 5.19 -0.85
N PHE A 225 21.22 6.13 -1.14
CA PHE A 225 21.89 6.16 -2.44
C PHE A 225 22.76 4.90 -2.61
N ASN A 226 22.40 4.06 -3.59
CA ASN A 226 23.15 2.84 -3.89
C ASN A 226 24.37 3.16 -4.79
N LYS A 227 25.53 3.38 -4.15
CA LYS A 227 26.80 3.69 -4.84
C LYS A 227 27.23 2.59 -5.80
N GLU A 228 27.05 1.32 -5.43
CA GLU A 228 27.45 0.17 -6.24
C GLU A 228 26.64 0.09 -7.53
N SER A 229 25.31 0.21 -7.42
CA SER A 229 24.42 0.27 -8.60
C SER A 229 24.72 1.47 -9.49
N HIS A 230 25.17 2.59 -8.92
CA HIS A 230 25.55 3.76 -9.71
C HIS A 230 26.86 3.53 -10.46
N GLN A 231 27.84 2.90 -9.81
CA GLN A 231 29.13 2.56 -10.43
C GLN A 231 28.98 1.50 -11.54
N SER A 232 28.17 0.46 -11.32
CA SER A 232 27.96 -0.59 -12.33
C SER A 232 27.36 -0.05 -13.63
N ARG A 233 26.43 0.91 -13.54
CA ARG A 233 25.82 1.59 -14.69
C ARG A 233 26.78 2.50 -15.47
N LYS A 234 27.90 2.92 -14.87
CA LYS A 234 28.92 3.72 -15.58
C LYS A 234 29.92 2.87 -16.35
N ASN A 235 30.05 1.60 -15.95
CA ASN A 235 30.98 0.64 -16.55
C ASN A 235 30.30 -0.27 -17.59
N THR A 236 29.06 0.05 -17.98
CA THR A 236 28.28 -0.59 -19.06
C THR A 236 28.09 0.41 -20.18
#